data_AF-A0A5C6AKG3-F1
#
_entry.id   AF-A0A5C6AKG3-F1
#
_cell.length_a   1.000
_cell.length_b   1.000
_cell.length_c   1.000
_cell.angle_alpha   90.00
_cell.angle_beta   90.00
_cell.angle_gamma   90.00
#
_symmetry.space_group_name_H-M   'P 1'
#
loop_
_entity.id
_entity.type
_entity.pdbx_description
1 polymer ?
#
loop_
_entity_poly.entity_id
_entity_poly.type
_entity_poly.pdbx_seq_one_letter_code
_entity_poly.pdbx_strand_id
1 'polypeptide(L)'
;MTFPILALAVAALTSELDVTVLRSERFAEAKFGLRDRIFIVQDAWELERCRRLLPDFPPIDIRTEHAVIVPSWRWRRREIESIESEGDDLVVRIKQSPRPRPGTITTTDYVPPDLFVAKAPVCGGTVRFLINDRLDHVVLRGDALAARTTDLLADLLAWKSGRRWTAEEWLARYRYEYRNKLDGEELDDALTVFRRDYTERRCRVILKELAQLQDRTVTPRLVGVAAWLGPHDAMVGHLRQTLVALGGNETVRACELLLELENEQARLVAILALSDLSIPSTRPMAHAHLADSCDAAARTAKTLLHQLGLSVEDVAPITEAIEALERQAQAKGADCRAKWALANSLVSILEALGPEAESAIPLLTRLATGPPNCFSDQIRPKANDALAAISAGLVPGSAP
;
A
#
# COMPACT_ATOMS: atom_id res chain seq x y z
N MET A 1 -22.88 46.50 -37.98
CA MET A 1 -23.05 45.69 -36.76
C MET A 1 -22.32 44.39 -37.00
N THR A 2 -21.10 44.30 -36.49
CA THR A 2 -20.18 43.18 -36.71
C THR A 2 -19.32 43.11 -35.45
N PHE A 3 -19.49 42.05 -34.66
CA PHE A 3 -18.66 41.76 -33.49
C PHE A 3 -17.39 41.05 -33.95
N PRO A 4 -16.18 41.57 -33.65
CA PRO A 4 -14.97 40.77 -33.79
C PRO A 4 -14.68 40.06 -32.46
N ILE A 5 -14.82 38.73 -32.50
CA ILE A 5 -13.83 37.75 -32.05
C ILE A 5 -13.00 38.21 -30.84
N LEU A 6 -13.48 37.88 -29.65
CA LEU A 6 -12.64 37.71 -28.46
C LEU A 6 -11.84 36.42 -28.68
N ALA A 7 -10.69 36.57 -29.35
CA ALA A 7 -9.60 35.62 -29.25
C ALA A 7 -9.14 35.64 -27.79
N LEU A 8 -9.67 34.70 -26.98
CA LEU A 8 -9.00 34.29 -25.77
C LEU A 8 -7.66 33.71 -26.21
N ALA A 9 -6.63 34.54 -26.10
CA ALA A 9 -5.25 34.11 -26.13
C ALA A 9 -5.09 33.04 -25.06
N VAL A 10 -5.04 31.78 -25.50
CA VAL A 10 -4.39 30.70 -24.78
C VAL A 10 -2.92 31.13 -24.67
N ALA A 11 -2.60 31.84 -23.59
CA ALA A 11 -1.24 32.07 -23.21
C ALA A 11 -0.68 30.69 -22.86
N ALA A 12 0.05 30.09 -23.81
CA ALA A 12 1.00 29.04 -23.54
C ALA A 12 2.07 29.63 -22.60
N LEU A 13 1.76 29.65 -21.31
CA LEU A 13 2.74 29.77 -20.25
C LEU A 13 3.56 28.49 -20.32
N THR A 14 4.66 28.53 -21.08
CA THR A 14 5.81 27.69 -20.80
C THR A 14 6.42 28.21 -19.50
N SER A 15 5.73 28.00 -18.38
CA SER A 15 6.37 28.05 -17.07
C SER A 15 7.42 26.95 -17.08
N GLU A 16 8.66 27.29 -16.73
CA GLU A 16 9.68 26.27 -16.46
C GLU A 16 9.05 25.20 -15.57
N LEU A 17 9.15 23.95 -16.02
CA LEU A 17 8.59 22.82 -15.30
C LEU A 17 9.30 22.71 -13.95
N ASP A 18 8.63 23.14 -12.88
CA ASP A 18 9.15 23.06 -11.53
C ASP A 18 9.01 21.62 -11.01
N VAL A 19 10.12 20.87 -11.10
CA VAL A 19 10.20 19.49 -10.64
C VAL A 19 11.04 19.43 -9.37
N THR A 20 10.39 19.06 -8.27
CA THR A 20 11.04 18.75 -7.00
C THR A 20 11.44 17.27 -6.98
N VAL A 21 12.69 16.97 -6.65
CA VAL A 21 13.17 15.59 -6.49
C VAL A 21 13.26 15.25 -5.01
N LEU A 22 12.45 14.30 -4.57
CA LEU A 22 12.36 13.85 -3.19
C LEU A 22 13.00 12.47 -3.05
N ARG A 23 13.86 12.30 -2.04
CA ARG A 23 14.34 10.96 -1.69
C ARG A 23 13.24 10.25 -0.92
N SER A 24 12.78 9.12 -1.45
CA SER A 24 11.82 8.28 -0.73
C SER A 24 12.50 7.71 0.52
N GLU A 25 11.83 7.82 1.66
CA GLU A 25 12.15 6.99 2.81
C GLU A 25 12.04 5.51 2.44
N ARG A 26 12.69 4.66 3.22
CA ARG A 26 12.65 3.21 2.98
C ARG A 26 11.20 2.73 3.01
N PHE A 27 10.75 2.10 1.93
CA PHE A 27 9.40 1.55 1.74
C PHE A 27 8.27 2.58 1.52
N ALA A 28 8.55 3.88 1.37
CA ALA A 28 7.47 4.84 1.11
C ALA A 28 6.73 4.55 -0.22
N GLU A 29 7.40 3.93 -1.20
CA GLU A 29 6.77 3.49 -2.45
C GLU A 29 5.72 2.39 -2.25
N ALA A 30 5.95 1.47 -1.30
CA ALA A 30 4.97 0.47 -0.92
C ALA A 30 3.75 1.13 -0.27
N LYS A 31 3.99 2.20 0.50
CA LYS A 31 2.95 3.02 1.11
C LYS A 31 2.13 3.85 0.14
N PHE A 32 2.46 3.93 -1.16
CA PHE A 32 1.59 4.50 -2.22
C PHE A 32 0.78 3.44 -2.98
N GLY A 33 0.86 2.18 -2.55
CA GLY A 33 0.02 1.09 -3.01
C GLY A 33 0.52 0.37 -4.26
N LEU A 34 1.60 0.83 -4.91
CA LEU A 34 2.21 0.13 -6.04
C LEU A 34 3.64 0.64 -6.25
N ARG A 35 4.63 -0.26 -6.32
CA ARG A 35 6.07 0.06 -6.40
C ARG A 35 6.47 1.02 -7.54
N ASP A 36 5.80 0.92 -8.68
CA ASP A 36 6.12 1.68 -9.90
C ASP A 36 5.04 2.72 -10.27
N ARG A 37 4.13 3.01 -9.34
CA ARG A 37 2.94 3.82 -9.60
C ARG A 37 3.32 5.25 -9.97
N ILE A 38 2.89 5.66 -11.15
CA ILE A 38 2.81 7.07 -11.52
C ILE A 38 1.36 7.49 -11.23
N PHE A 39 1.16 8.63 -10.59
CA PHE A 39 -0.17 9.08 -10.23
C PHE A 39 -0.23 10.59 -10.06
N ILE A 40 -1.45 11.10 -10.00
CA ILE A 40 -1.76 12.50 -9.75
C ILE A 40 -2.49 12.65 -8.42
N VAL A 41 -2.13 13.69 -7.66
CA VAL A 41 -2.73 14.09 -6.38
C VAL A 41 -3.70 15.23 -6.68
N GLN A 42 -4.99 15.00 -6.41
CA GLN A 42 -6.07 15.90 -6.82
C GLN A 42 -7.11 16.14 -5.74
N ASP A 43 -6.94 15.53 -4.57
CA ASP A 43 -7.83 15.69 -3.44
C ASP A 43 -7.04 15.88 -2.15
N ALA A 44 -7.69 16.49 -1.16
CA ALA A 44 -7.07 16.86 0.10
C ALA A 44 -6.56 15.65 0.89
N TRP A 45 -7.23 14.49 0.78
CA TRP A 45 -6.86 13.30 1.52
C TRP A 45 -5.53 12.74 1.00
N GLU A 46 -5.38 12.64 -0.33
CA GLU A 46 -4.12 12.15 -0.92
C GLU A 46 -2.98 13.16 -0.73
N LEU A 47 -3.28 14.46 -0.76
CA LEU A 47 -2.30 15.51 -0.45
C LEU A 47 -1.76 15.39 0.98
N GLU A 48 -2.65 15.23 1.97
CA GLU A 48 -2.25 15.07 3.37
C GLU A 48 -1.42 13.81 3.58
N ARG A 49 -1.79 12.71 2.93
CA ARG A 49 -1.00 11.48 2.92
C ARG A 49 0.38 11.71 2.31
N CYS A 50 0.48 12.40 1.18
CA CYS A 50 1.77 12.69 0.54
C CYS A 50 2.66 13.52 1.46
N ARG A 51 2.13 14.57 2.11
CA ARG A 51 2.87 15.40 3.07
C ARG A 51 3.40 14.60 4.27
N ARG A 52 2.61 13.66 4.79
CA ARG A 52 3.05 12.77 5.87
C ARG A 52 4.17 11.83 5.43
N LEU A 53 4.08 11.28 4.23
CA LEU A 53 5.03 10.30 3.71
C LEU A 53 6.29 10.92 3.11
N LEU A 54 6.23 12.20 2.76
CA LEU A 54 7.28 12.94 2.07
C LEU A 54 7.43 14.30 2.78
N PRO A 55 8.30 14.41 3.80
CA PRO A 55 8.43 15.63 4.61
C PRO A 55 8.70 16.90 3.80
N ASP A 56 9.44 16.78 2.70
CA ASP A 56 9.78 17.89 1.80
C ASP A 56 8.80 18.04 0.62
N PHE A 57 7.58 17.51 0.74
CA PHE A 57 6.58 17.62 -0.33
C PHE A 57 6.30 19.09 -0.67
N PRO A 58 6.32 19.48 -1.96
CA PRO A 58 6.18 20.88 -2.33
C PRO A 58 4.85 21.48 -1.84
N PRO A 59 4.82 22.78 -1.54
CA PRO A 59 3.58 23.46 -1.16
C PRO A 59 2.64 23.49 -2.36
N ILE A 60 1.52 22.78 -2.23
CA ILE A 60 0.48 22.65 -3.26
C ILE A 60 -0.86 23.06 -2.66
N ASP A 61 -1.57 23.96 -3.34
CA ASP A 61 -3.00 24.21 -3.11
C ASP A 61 -3.84 23.39 -4.10
N ILE A 62 -4.43 22.31 -3.59
CA ILE A 62 -5.18 21.34 -4.40
C ILE A 62 -6.39 21.94 -5.13
N ARG A 63 -6.85 23.13 -4.73
CA ARG A 63 -7.97 23.84 -5.37
C ARG A 63 -7.55 24.53 -6.67
N THR A 64 -6.27 24.86 -6.81
CA THR A 64 -5.73 25.63 -7.94
C THR A 64 -4.68 24.87 -8.73
N GLU A 65 -4.09 23.83 -8.16
CA GLU A 65 -3.06 23.01 -8.77
C GLU A 65 -3.20 21.53 -8.36
N HIS A 66 -2.62 20.65 -9.14
CA HIS A 66 -2.45 19.23 -8.85
C HIS A 66 -0.97 18.90 -8.67
N ALA A 67 -0.68 17.75 -8.06
CA ALA A 67 0.68 17.21 -7.99
C ALA A 67 0.80 15.95 -8.84
N VAL A 68 1.78 15.88 -9.73
CA VAL A 68 2.14 14.64 -10.44
C VAL A 68 3.34 14.02 -9.74
N ILE A 69 3.26 12.73 -9.41
CA ILE A 69 4.33 11.98 -8.74
C ILE A 69 4.81 10.85 -9.65
N VAL A 70 6.10 10.84 -9.96
CA VAL A 70 6.76 9.84 -10.80
C VAL A 70 7.94 9.19 -10.05
N PRO A 71 7.88 7.88 -9.72
CA PRO A 71 8.99 7.17 -9.14
C PRO A 71 10.03 6.78 -10.19
N SER A 72 11.29 7.06 -9.88
CA SER A 72 12.48 6.80 -10.71
C SER A 72 13.42 5.84 -9.99
N TRP A 73 13.53 4.62 -10.51
CA TRP A 73 14.39 3.60 -9.92
C TRP A 73 15.76 3.61 -10.59
N ARG A 74 16.81 3.20 -9.87
CA ARG A 74 18.14 3.01 -10.47
C ARG A 74 18.14 2.09 -11.69
N TRP A 75 17.31 1.04 -11.67
CA TRP A 75 17.13 0.07 -12.76
C TRP A 75 16.06 0.48 -13.79
N ARG A 76 15.36 1.58 -13.55
CA ARG A 76 14.27 2.10 -14.40
C ARG A 76 14.15 3.61 -14.17
N ARG A 77 15.16 4.34 -14.64
CA ARG A 77 15.23 5.79 -14.47
C ARG A 77 14.13 6.46 -15.28
N ARG A 78 13.43 7.38 -14.64
CA ARG A 78 12.38 8.20 -15.21
C ARG A 78 12.63 9.67 -14.90
N GLU A 79 12.21 10.52 -15.81
CA GLU A 79 12.26 11.99 -15.70
C GLU A 79 10.96 12.55 -16.30
N ILE A 80 10.41 13.61 -15.71
CA ILE A 80 9.25 14.31 -16.27
C ILE A 80 9.78 15.27 -17.33
N GLU A 81 9.38 15.09 -18.59
CA GLU A 81 9.81 15.94 -19.71
C GLU A 81 8.90 17.16 -19.85
N SER A 82 7.58 16.96 -19.79
CA SER A 82 6.62 18.04 -19.84
C SER A 82 5.28 17.67 -19.18
N ILE A 83 4.55 18.71 -18.78
CA ILE A 83 3.17 18.63 -18.30
C ILE A 83 2.41 19.72 -19.05
N GLU A 84 1.52 19.32 -19.95
CA GLU A 84 0.85 20.22 -20.89
C GLU A 84 -0.66 20.00 -20.86
N SER A 85 -1.44 21.07 -21.03
CA SER A 85 -2.88 20.97 -21.23
C SER A 85 -3.19 20.88 -22.72
N GLU A 86 -3.82 19.79 -23.15
CA GLU A 86 -4.28 19.55 -24.52
C GLU A 86 -5.82 19.58 -24.53
N GLY A 87 -6.42 20.75 -24.73
CA GLY A 87 -7.86 20.93 -24.56
C GLY A 87 -8.27 20.80 -23.08
N ASP A 88 -9.22 19.92 -22.78
CA ASP A 88 -9.64 19.62 -21.41
C ASP A 88 -8.74 18.57 -20.71
N ASP A 89 -7.84 17.94 -21.47
CA ASP A 89 -6.96 16.88 -20.97
C ASP A 89 -5.62 17.44 -20.47
N LEU A 90 -5.06 16.75 -19.49
CA LEU A 90 -3.67 16.94 -19.04
C LEU A 90 -2.79 15.82 -19.60
N VAL A 91 -1.68 16.18 -20.24
CA VAL A 91 -0.70 15.23 -20.79
C VAL A 91 0.60 15.36 -20.02
N VAL A 92 1.01 14.26 -19.39
CA VAL A 92 2.28 14.14 -18.67
C VAL A 92 3.22 13.28 -19.50
N ARG A 93 4.30 13.88 -20.01
CA ARG A 93 5.34 13.18 -20.78
C ARG A 93 6.50 12.81 -19.87
N ILE A 94 6.89 11.54 -19.93
CA ILE A 94 7.91 10.95 -19.06
C ILE A 94 8.95 10.26 -19.95
N LYS A 95 10.20 10.65 -19.78
CA LYS A 95 11.33 9.90 -20.33
C LYS A 95 11.59 8.70 -19.46
N GLN A 96 11.85 7.54 -20.05
CA GLN A 96 12.33 6.37 -19.33
C GLN A 96 13.56 5.79 -20.02
N SER A 97 14.67 5.73 -19.29
CA SER A 97 15.89 5.10 -19.81
C SER A 97 15.71 3.59 -20.01
N PRO A 98 16.41 2.99 -20.99
CA PRO A 98 16.46 1.53 -21.12
C PRO A 98 16.89 0.88 -19.82
N ARG A 99 16.35 -0.32 -19.54
CA ARG A 99 16.80 -1.08 -18.37
C ARG A 99 18.29 -1.42 -18.54
N PRO A 100 19.11 -1.24 -17.50
CA PRO A 100 20.49 -1.69 -17.53
C PRO A 100 20.54 -3.21 -17.74
N ARG A 101 21.56 -3.70 -18.44
CA ARG A 101 21.71 -5.12 -18.76
C ARG A 101 21.80 -5.96 -17.47
N PRO A 102 21.24 -7.18 -17.43
CA PRO A 102 21.41 -8.08 -16.30
C PRO A 102 22.89 -8.18 -15.89
N GLY A 103 23.21 -7.92 -14.61
CA GLY A 103 24.58 -7.94 -14.08
C GLY A 103 25.29 -6.58 -13.89
N THR A 104 24.73 -5.47 -14.40
CA THR A 104 25.32 -4.12 -14.17
C THR A 104 24.88 -3.46 -12.86
N ILE A 105 23.87 -4.00 -12.17
CA ILE A 105 23.47 -3.55 -10.83
C ILE A 105 23.88 -4.65 -9.85
N THR A 106 24.99 -4.42 -9.16
CA THR A 106 25.65 -5.37 -8.26
C THR A 106 25.30 -5.17 -6.79
N THR A 107 24.41 -4.24 -6.45
CA THR A 107 24.10 -3.95 -5.05
C THR A 107 23.04 -4.90 -4.53
N THR A 108 23.40 -5.71 -3.54
CA THR A 108 22.47 -6.46 -2.68
C THR A 108 21.60 -5.56 -1.80
N ASP A 109 21.99 -4.29 -1.66
CA ASP A 109 21.30 -3.34 -0.78
C ASP A 109 20.09 -2.70 -1.47
N TYR A 110 18.98 -2.63 -0.72
CA TYR A 110 17.77 -1.94 -1.15
C TYR A 110 18.04 -0.45 -1.28
N VAL A 111 17.83 0.10 -2.49
CA VAL A 111 17.86 1.54 -2.74
C VAL A 111 16.45 2.00 -3.13
N PRO A 112 15.83 2.90 -2.35
CA PRO A 112 14.52 3.46 -2.68
C PRO A 112 14.57 4.30 -3.97
N PRO A 113 13.42 4.54 -4.63
CA PRO A 113 13.38 5.38 -5.82
C PRO A 113 13.51 6.85 -5.44
N ASP A 114 14.02 7.65 -6.38
CA ASP A 114 13.80 9.10 -6.33
C ASP A 114 12.37 9.38 -6.80
N LEU A 115 11.66 10.26 -6.10
CA LEU A 115 10.30 10.66 -6.41
C LEU A 115 10.31 12.05 -7.03
N PHE A 116 9.97 12.13 -8.31
CA PHE A 116 9.84 13.38 -9.03
C PHE A 116 8.42 13.90 -8.82
N VAL A 117 8.31 15.07 -8.18
CA VAL A 117 7.04 15.73 -7.91
C VAL A 117 6.98 17.03 -8.71
N ALA A 118 5.97 17.17 -9.55
CA ALA A 118 5.77 18.37 -10.35
C ALA A 118 4.37 18.93 -10.14
N LYS A 119 4.27 20.25 -10.13
CA LYS A 119 2.99 20.96 -10.13
C LYS A 119 2.33 20.82 -11.50
N ALA A 120 1.02 20.65 -11.53
CA ALA A 120 0.22 20.57 -12.74
C ALA A 120 -1.01 21.47 -12.61
N PRO A 121 -1.50 22.07 -13.72
CA PRO A 121 -2.76 22.79 -13.68
C PRO A 121 -3.93 21.85 -13.34
N VAL A 122 -4.97 22.41 -12.72
CA VAL A 122 -6.23 21.69 -12.51
C VAL A 122 -6.83 21.36 -13.88
N CYS A 123 -7.23 20.11 -14.07
CA CYS A 123 -7.89 19.66 -15.29
C CYS A 123 -9.24 18.99 -14.98
N GLY A 124 -10.25 19.30 -15.78
CA GLY A 124 -11.57 18.67 -15.69
C GLY A 124 -11.68 17.37 -16.51
N GLY A 125 -10.85 17.24 -17.55
CA GLY A 125 -10.81 16.08 -18.44
C GLY A 125 -9.90 14.95 -17.94
N THR A 126 -9.37 14.18 -18.87
CA THR A 126 -8.55 13.01 -18.55
C THR A 126 -7.10 13.40 -18.30
N VAL A 127 -6.38 12.57 -17.53
CA VAL A 127 -4.93 12.71 -17.38
C VAL A 127 -4.24 11.57 -18.11
N ARG A 128 -3.47 11.89 -19.14
CA ARG A 128 -2.73 10.92 -19.98
C ARG A 128 -1.27 10.90 -19.55
N PHE A 129 -0.77 9.72 -19.19
CA PHE A 129 0.64 9.51 -18.89
C PHE A 129 1.32 8.83 -20.08
N LEU A 130 2.28 9.52 -20.70
CA LEU A 130 3.07 9.01 -21.82
C LEU A 130 4.48 8.69 -21.34
N ILE A 131 4.96 7.46 -21.58
CA ILE A 131 6.35 7.08 -21.33
C ILE A 131 7.05 6.87 -22.67
N ASN A 132 8.09 7.66 -22.97
CA ASN A 132 8.76 7.68 -24.27
C ASN A 132 7.74 7.82 -25.42
N ASP A 133 6.86 8.81 -25.32
CA ASP A 133 5.74 9.09 -26.24
C ASP A 133 4.70 7.98 -26.44
N ARG A 134 4.73 6.93 -25.61
CA ARG A 134 3.75 5.84 -25.64
C ARG A 134 2.81 5.92 -24.44
N LEU A 135 1.52 5.79 -24.67
CA LEU A 135 0.48 5.88 -23.64
C LEU A 135 0.59 4.78 -22.59
N ASP A 136 1.12 5.07 -21.41
CA ASP A 136 1.24 4.10 -20.30
C ASP A 136 -0.11 3.82 -19.62
N HIS A 137 -0.81 4.87 -19.18
CA HIS A 137 -2.17 4.77 -18.64
C HIS A 137 -2.89 6.12 -18.66
N VAL A 138 -4.19 6.09 -18.36
CA VAL A 138 -5.07 7.26 -18.31
C VAL A 138 -5.83 7.27 -16.98
N VAL A 139 -5.93 8.44 -16.34
CA VAL A 139 -6.89 8.69 -15.27
C VAL A 139 -8.16 9.23 -15.92
N LEU A 140 -9.22 8.41 -15.90
CA LEU A 140 -10.51 8.73 -16.51
C LEU A 140 -11.40 9.56 -15.57
N ARG A 141 -12.43 10.19 -16.12
CA ARG A 141 -13.43 10.98 -15.39
C ARG A 141 -14.85 10.66 -15.84
N GLY A 142 -15.82 11.03 -15.01
CA GLY A 142 -17.25 10.98 -15.34
C GLY A 142 -17.71 9.60 -15.80
N ASP A 143 -18.55 9.58 -16.83
CA ASP A 143 -19.16 8.35 -17.35
C ASP A 143 -18.13 7.36 -17.90
N ALA A 144 -17.02 7.84 -18.48
CA ALA A 144 -15.95 6.99 -18.99
C ALA A 144 -15.25 6.23 -17.85
N LEU A 145 -15.03 6.89 -16.70
CA LEU A 145 -14.51 6.25 -15.50
C LEU A 145 -15.48 5.17 -15.01
N ALA A 146 -16.75 5.53 -14.85
CA ALA A 146 -17.77 4.63 -14.32
C ALA A 146 -17.97 3.38 -15.20
N ALA A 147 -18.00 3.56 -16.53
CA ALA A 147 -18.10 2.46 -17.49
C ALA A 147 -16.86 1.56 -17.39
N ARG A 148 -15.65 2.14 -17.41
CA ARG A 148 -14.42 1.35 -17.35
C ARG A 148 -14.27 0.59 -16.03
N THR A 149 -14.56 1.24 -14.90
CA THR A 149 -14.55 0.58 -13.59
C THR A 149 -15.54 -0.59 -13.55
N THR A 150 -16.74 -0.41 -14.13
CA THR A 150 -17.75 -1.47 -14.19
C THR A 150 -17.27 -2.66 -15.01
N ASP A 151 -16.66 -2.44 -16.16
CA ASP A 151 -16.08 -3.51 -16.99
C ASP A 151 -14.99 -4.27 -16.23
N LEU A 152 -14.07 -3.55 -15.58
CA LEU A 152 -12.98 -4.16 -14.82
C LEU A 152 -13.46 -5.01 -13.64
N LEU A 153 -14.53 -4.58 -12.98
CA LEU A 153 -15.15 -5.34 -11.90
C LEU A 153 -15.89 -6.56 -12.42
N ALA A 154 -16.63 -6.43 -13.52
CA ALA A 154 -17.28 -7.55 -14.18
C ALA A 154 -16.24 -8.61 -14.58
N ASP A 155 -15.11 -8.18 -15.13
CA ASP A 155 -13.96 -9.02 -15.46
C ASP A 155 -13.41 -9.77 -14.23
N LEU A 156 -13.19 -9.04 -13.13
CA LEU A 156 -12.68 -9.60 -11.88
C LEU A 156 -13.63 -10.63 -11.27
N LEU A 157 -14.93 -10.32 -11.24
CA LEU A 157 -15.98 -11.22 -10.73
C LEU A 157 -16.14 -12.44 -11.63
N ALA A 158 -16.14 -12.24 -12.95
CA ALA A 158 -16.27 -13.32 -13.92
C ALA A 158 -15.10 -14.30 -13.81
N TRP A 159 -13.87 -13.79 -13.70
CA TRP A 159 -12.72 -14.63 -13.40
C TRP A 159 -12.92 -15.43 -12.10
N LYS A 160 -13.34 -14.78 -11.02
CA LYS A 160 -13.52 -15.45 -9.72
C LYS A 160 -14.61 -16.53 -9.77
N SER A 161 -15.66 -16.31 -10.57
CA SER A 161 -16.72 -17.30 -10.80
C SER A 161 -16.27 -18.53 -11.62
N GLY A 162 -15.00 -18.56 -12.06
CA GLY A 162 -14.46 -19.64 -12.89
C GLY A 162 -14.77 -19.50 -14.38
N ARG A 163 -15.27 -18.34 -14.84
CA ARG A 163 -15.50 -18.09 -16.27
C ARG A 163 -14.19 -18.26 -17.03
N ARG A 164 -14.22 -19.10 -18.07
CA ARG A 164 -13.15 -19.17 -19.07
C ARG A 164 -13.36 -18.04 -20.07
N TRP A 165 -12.42 -17.11 -20.13
CA TRP A 165 -12.42 -16.10 -21.19
C TRP A 165 -11.79 -16.67 -22.46
N THR A 166 -12.16 -16.10 -23.60
CA THR A 166 -11.65 -16.49 -24.91
C THR A 166 -10.20 -16.05 -25.11
N ALA A 167 -9.50 -16.68 -26.07
CA ALA A 167 -8.14 -16.29 -26.43
C ALA A 167 -8.05 -14.83 -26.92
N GLU A 168 -9.09 -14.31 -27.58
CA GLU A 168 -9.16 -12.93 -28.06
C GLU A 168 -9.35 -11.92 -26.92
N GLU A 169 -10.25 -12.20 -25.97
CA GLU A 169 -10.42 -11.39 -24.76
C GLU A 169 -9.09 -11.30 -23.98
N TRP A 170 -8.33 -12.41 -23.93
CA TRP A 170 -6.99 -12.43 -23.35
C TRP A 170 -5.97 -11.62 -24.14
N LEU A 171 -5.96 -11.78 -25.46
CA LEU A 171 -5.03 -11.07 -26.33
C LEU A 171 -5.22 -9.56 -26.21
N ALA A 172 -6.48 -9.09 -26.18
CA ALA A 172 -6.81 -7.69 -25.98
C ALA A 172 -6.28 -7.15 -24.64
N ARG A 173 -6.44 -7.92 -23.55
CA ARG A 173 -5.98 -7.52 -22.21
C ARG A 173 -4.46 -7.54 -22.08
N TYR A 174 -3.82 -8.55 -22.64
CA TYR A 174 -2.37 -8.68 -22.65
C TYR A 174 -1.72 -7.58 -23.49
N ARG A 175 -2.27 -7.33 -24.69
CA ARG A 175 -1.86 -6.20 -25.53
C ARG A 175 -2.03 -4.86 -24.82
N TYR A 176 -2.99 -4.72 -23.91
CA TYR A 176 -3.13 -3.51 -23.09
C TYR A 176 -2.00 -3.37 -22.05
N GLU A 177 -1.67 -4.41 -21.29
CA GLU A 177 -0.60 -4.36 -20.27
C GLU A 177 0.81 -4.18 -20.86
N TYR A 178 1.02 -4.72 -22.06
CA TYR A 178 2.30 -4.78 -22.76
C TYR A 178 2.38 -3.86 -23.98
N ARG A 179 1.33 -3.06 -24.27
CA ARG A 179 1.19 -2.22 -25.47
C ARG A 179 2.41 -1.39 -25.82
N ASN A 180 3.18 -1.03 -24.80
CA ASN A 180 4.29 -0.10 -24.91
C ASN A 180 5.64 -0.70 -24.51
N LYS A 181 5.68 -1.98 -24.11
CA LYS A 181 6.86 -2.61 -23.48
C LYS A 181 7.59 -3.62 -24.34
N LEU A 182 6.91 -4.21 -25.31
CA LEU A 182 7.44 -5.29 -26.15
C LEU A 182 7.22 -4.91 -27.62
N ASP A 183 8.19 -5.17 -28.47
CA ASP A 183 7.96 -5.15 -29.92
C ASP A 183 7.16 -6.39 -30.37
N GLY A 184 6.83 -6.49 -31.66
CA GLY A 184 5.94 -7.53 -32.18
C GLY A 184 6.45 -8.96 -31.97
N GLU A 185 7.76 -9.17 -31.98
CA GLU A 185 8.39 -10.49 -31.83
C GLU A 185 8.51 -10.87 -30.35
N GLU A 186 8.89 -9.92 -29.49
CA GLU A 186 8.88 -10.08 -28.04
C GLU A 186 7.47 -10.31 -27.47
N LEU A 187 6.44 -9.74 -28.10
CA LEU A 187 5.03 -9.93 -27.72
C LEU A 187 4.58 -11.38 -27.93
N ASP A 188 4.99 -12.02 -29.03
CA ASP A 188 4.59 -13.39 -29.38
C ASP A 188 5.27 -14.45 -28.49
N ASP A 189 6.53 -14.24 -28.13
CA ASP A 189 7.23 -15.08 -27.16
C ASP A 189 6.63 -14.92 -25.75
N ALA A 190 6.33 -13.68 -25.35
CA ALA A 190 5.72 -13.40 -24.06
C ALA A 190 4.27 -13.91 -23.98
N LEU A 191 3.53 -13.92 -25.10
CA LEU A 191 2.22 -14.57 -25.23
C LEU A 191 2.30 -16.09 -25.04
N THR A 192 3.37 -16.73 -25.53
CA THR A 192 3.58 -18.18 -25.37
C THR A 192 3.85 -18.56 -23.91
N VAL A 193 4.61 -17.73 -23.18
CA VAL A 193 4.84 -17.89 -21.73
C VAL A 193 3.60 -17.53 -20.91
N PHE A 194 2.89 -16.47 -21.28
CA PHE A 194 1.66 -16.04 -20.62
C PHE A 194 0.56 -17.10 -20.70
N ARG A 195 0.55 -17.90 -21.78
CA ARG A 195 -0.37 -19.02 -21.94
C ARG A 195 -0.23 -20.15 -20.91
N ARG A 196 0.86 -20.20 -20.14
CA ARG A 196 1.19 -21.29 -19.21
C ARG A 196 0.97 -20.95 -17.71
N ASP A 197 1.04 -19.70 -17.28
CA ASP A 197 1.04 -19.28 -15.84
C ASP A 197 -0.08 -18.29 -15.51
N TYR A 198 -1.32 -18.80 -15.42
CA TYR A 198 -2.41 -18.03 -16.00
C TYR A 198 -3.39 -17.33 -15.04
N THR A 199 -3.33 -17.47 -13.72
CA THR A 199 -4.46 -16.98 -12.87
C THR A 199 -4.10 -15.72 -12.07
N GLU A 200 -3.00 -15.77 -11.33
CA GLU A 200 -2.53 -14.66 -10.48
C GLU A 200 -2.12 -13.43 -11.29
N ARG A 201 -1.37 -13.65 -12.39
CA ARG A 201 -0.90 -12.56 -13.26
C ARG A 201 -2.06 -11.75 -13.84
N ARG A 202 -3.21 -12.37 -14.12
CA ARG A 202 -4.40 -11.72 -14.69
C ARG A 202 -5.08 -10.78 -13.70
N CYS A 203 -5.32 -11.27 -12.48
CA CYS A 203 -5.91 -10.47 -11.41
C CYS A 203 -5.06 -9.23 -11.11
N ARG A 204 -3.74 -9.42 -11.12
CA ARG A 204 -2.78 -8.31 -10.97
C ARG A 204 -2.98 -7.22 -12.01
N VAL A 205 -3.24 -7.55 -13.28
CA VAL A 205 -3.49 -6.53 -14.33
C VAL A 205 -4.74 -5.72 -14.03
N ILE A 206 -5.85 -6.41 -13.73
CA ILE A 206 -7.15 -5.78 -13.47
C ILE A 206 -7.05 -4.88 -12.23
N LEU A 207 -6.50 -5.41 -11.14
CA LEU A 207 -6.32 -4.69 -9.88
C LEU A 207 -5.35 -3.51 -10.02
N LYS A 208 -4.30 -3.65 -10.83
CA LYS A 208 -3.39 -2.54 -11.15
C LYS A 208 -4.11 -1.45 -11.94
N GLU A 209 -4.91 -1.80 -12.93
CA GLU A 209 -5.65 -0.81 -13.71
C GLU A 209 -6.69 -0.08 -12.86
N LEU A 210 -7.43 -0.80 -12.00
CA LEU A 210 -8.33 -0.19 -11.03
C LEU A 210 -7.60 0.83 -10.14
N ALA A 211 -6.39 0.52 -9.67
CA ALA A 211 -5.56 1.43 -8.90
C ALA A 211 -5.09 2.67 -9.71
N GLN A 212 -4.88 2.52 -11.02
CA GLN A 212 -4.47 3.60 -11.93
C GLN A 212 -5.63 4.52 -12.30
N LEU A 213 -6.86 4.01 -12.34
CA LEU A 213 -8.05 4.83 -12.59
C LEU A 213 -8.37 5.79 -11.44
N GLN A 214 -7.86 5.52 -10.22
CA GLN A 214 -8.12 6.31 -9.01
C GLN A 214 -9.61 6.44 -8.66
N ASP A 215 -10.44 5.47 -9.08
CA ASP A 215 -11.87 5.45 -8.78
C ASP A 215 -12.13 4.86 -7.38
N ARG A 216 -12.26 5.72 -6.36
CA ARG A 216 -12.56 5.26 -4.99
C ARG A 216 -13.94 4.61 -4.83
N THR A 217 -14.85 4.77 -5.79
CA THR A 217 -16.18 4.15 -5.72
C THR A 217 -16.13 2.62 -5.85
N VAL A 218 -15.01 2.08 -6.35
CA VAL A 218 -14.80 0.63 -6.45
C VAL A 218 -14.49 -0.04 -5.11
N THR A 219 -14.00 0.72 -4.12
CA THR A 219 -13.47 0.16 -2.87
C THR A 219 -14.47 -0.74 -2.14
N PRO A 220 -15.75 -0.37 -1.96
CA PRO A 220 -16.74 -1.27 -1.34
C PRO A 220 -16.93 -2.59 -2.10
N ARG A 221 -16.75 -2.60 -3.43
CA ARG A 221 -16.87 -3.83 -4.24
C ARG A 221 -15.63 -4.72 -4.09
N LEU A 222 -14.46 -4.13 -3.87
CA LEU A 222 -13.23 -4.87 -3.55
C LEU A 222 -13.33 -5.60 -2.20
N VAL A 223 -14.16 -5.13 -1.25
CA VAL A 223 -14.48 -5.87 -0.01
C VAL A 223 -15.10 -7.22 -0.35
N GLY A 224 -16.07 -7.23 -1.27
CA GLY A 224 -16.69 -8.46 -1.75
C GLY A 224 -15.68 -9.43 -2.37
N VAL A 225 -14.68 -8.93 -3.09
CA VAL A 225 -13.61 -9.78 -3.65
C VAL A 225 -12.72 -10.34 -2.55
N ALA A 226 -12.32 -9.51 -1.59
CA ALA A 226 -11.45 -9.91 -0.48
C ALA A 226 -12.13 -10.93 0.47
N ALA A 227 -13.44 -10.81 0.68
CA ALA A 227 -14.23 -11.74 1.49
C ALA A 227 -14.22 -13.19 0.93
N TRP A 228 -13.89 -13.38 -0.35
CA TRP A 228 -13.92 -14.67 -1.06
C TRP A 228 -12.52 -15.26 -1.29
N LEU A 229 -11.50 -14.70 -0.65
CA LEU A 229 -10.13 -15.21 -0.75
C LEU A 229 -10.00 -16.54 -0.02
N GLY A 230 -9.32 -17.49 -0.66
CA GLY A 230 -8.95 -18.75 -0.04
C GLY A 230 -7.61 -18.66 0.72
N PRO A 231 -7.28 -19.62 1.60
CA PRO A 231 -6.11 -19.58 2.49
C PRO A 231 -4.73 -19.40 1.81
N HIS A 232 -4.64 -19.64 0.50
CA HIS A 232 -3.42 -19.53 -0.29
C HIS A 232 -3.61 -18.67 -1.55
N ASP A 233 -4.60 -17.78 -1.53
CA ASP A 233 -4.90 -16.93 -2.67
C ASP A 233 -3.83 -15.84 -2.82
N ALA A 234 -3.05 -15.92 -3.90
CA ALA A 234 -1.99 -14.96 -4.18
C ALA A 234 -2.51 -13.52 -4.43
N MET A 235 -3.83 -13.34 -4.56
CA MET A 235 -4.45 -12.02 -4.67
C MET A 235 -4.30 -11.15 -3.42
N VAL A 236 -4.00 -11.71 -2.23
CA VAL A 236 -3.87 -10.94 -0.99
C VAL A 236 -2.94 -9.74 -1.16
N GLY A 237 -1.76 -9.95 -1.74
CA GLY A 237 -0.78 -8.88 -1.96
C GLY A 237 -1.27 -7.82 -2.97
N HIS A 238 -1.98 -8.25 -4.02
CA HIS A 238 -2.47 -7.35 -5.05
C HIS A 238 -3.68 -6.54 -4.60
N LEU A 239 -4.62 -7.15 -3.87
CA LEU A 239 -5.78 -6.45 -3.31
C LEU A 239 -5.35 -5.41 -2.27
N ARG A 240 -4.43 -5.77 -1.37
CA ARG A 240 -3.78 -4.83 -0.45
C ARG A 240 -3.22 -3.63 -1.21
N GLN A 241 -2.38 -3.88 -2.21
CA GLN A 241 -1.76 -2.84 -3.03
C GLN A 241 -2.79 -1.92 -3.70
N THR A 242 -3.83 -2.50 -4.30
CA THR A 242 -4.90 -1.72 -4.93
C THR A 242 -5.67 -0.87 -3.93
N LEU A 243 -6.04 -1.42 -2.77
CA LEU A 243 -6.71 -0.65 -1.70
C LEU A 243 -5.84 0.52 -1.24
N VAL A 244 -4.57 0.27 -0.95
CA VAL A 244 -3.61 1.31 -0.56
C VAL A 244 -3.47 2.37 -1.67
N ALA A 245 -3.47 1.97 -2.94
CA ALA A 245 -3.37 2.90 -4.05
C ALA A 245 -4.62 3.78 -4.21
N LEU A 246 -5.82 3.22 -4.02
CA LEU A 246 -7.07 3.97 -4.06
C LEU A 246 -7.17 4.97 -2.90
N GLY A 247 -6.74 4.56 -1.71
CA GLY A 247 -6.73 5.42 -0.52
C GLY A 247 -8.12 5.96 -0.17
N GLY A 248 -8.16 7.07 0.56
CA GLY A 248 -9.41 7.70 0.99
C GLY A 248 -10.04 7.06 2.23
N ASN A 249 -11.03 7.76 2.79
CA ASN A 249 -11.80 7.29 3.94
C ASN A 249 -12.64 6.05 3.59
N GLU A 250 -13.03 5.91 2.31
CA GLU A 250 -13.73 4.74 1.78
C GLU A 250 -12.89 3.48 1.93
N THR A 251 -11.57 3.58 1.69
CA THR A 251 -10.65 2.45 1.89
C THR A 251 -10.49 2.08 3.35
N VAL A 252 -10.42 3.08 4.25
CA VAL A 252 -10.36 2.82 5.70
C VAL A 252 -11.62 2.08 6.15
N ARG A 253 -12.81 2.57 5.78
CA ARG A 253 -14.09 1.92 6.09
C ARG A 253 -14.21 0.52 5.47
N ALA A 254 -13.71 0.34 4.25
CA ALA A 254 -13.68 -0.99 3.63
C ALA A 254 -12.78 -1.97 4.40
N CYS A 255 -11.64 -1.50 4.91
CA CYS A 255 -10.76 -2.32 5.75
C CYS A 255 -11.40 -2.63 7.12
N GLU A 256 -12.11 -1.68 7.73
CA GLU A 256 -12.93 -1.91 8.92
C GLU A 256 -13.92 -3.05 8.70
N LEU A 257 -14.70 -3.00 7.61
CA LEU A 257 -15.65 -4.06 7.28
C LEU A 257 -14.99 -5.43 7.05
N LEU A 258 -13.80 -5.45 6.42
CA LEU A 258 -13.07 -6.68 6.17
C LEU A 258 -12.52 -7.32 7.45
N LEU A 259 -12.20 -6.53 8.47
CA LEU A 259 -11.68 -7.01 9.74
C LEU A 259 -12.73 -7.70 10.60
N GLU A 260 -14.01 -7.38 10.40
CA GLU A 260 -15.14 -8.05 11.05
C GLU A 260 -15.50 -9.40 10.41
N LEU A 261 -14.89 -9.77 9.28
CA LEU A 261 -15.19 -11.03 8.60
C LEU A 261 -14.47 -12.21 9.26
N GLU A 262 -15.14 -13.38 9.28
CA GLU A 262 -14.52 -14.63 9.71
C GLU A 262 -13.37 -15.08 8.80
N ASN A 263 -13.34 -14.62 7.55
CA ASN A 263 -12.29 -14.94 6.59
C ASN A 263 -10.95 -14.31 6.99
N GLU A 264 -10.00 -15.15 7.43
CA GLU A 264 -8.66 -14.74 7.86
C GLU A 264 -7.87 -13.97 6.79
N GLN A 265 -8.04 -14.32 5.50
CA GLN A 265 -7.33 -13.66 4.40
C GLN A 265 -7.91 -12.28 4.12
N ALA A 266 -9.23 -12.11 4.27
CA ALA A 266 -9.88 -10.81 4.19
C ALA A 266 -9.36 -9.86 5.30
N ARG A 267 -9.30 -10.37 6.54
CA ARG A 267 -8.70 -9.64 7.68
C ARG A 267 -7.24 -9.31 7.43
N LEU A 268 -6.47 -10.27 6.89
CA LEU A 268 -5.06 -10.06 6.54
C LEU A 268 -4.87 -8.95 5.49
N VAL A 269 -5.68 -8.94 4.43
CA VAL A 269 -5.65 -7.86 3.41
C VAL A 269 -5.89 -6.50 4.06
N ALA A 270 -6.91 -6.42 4.92
CA ALA A 270 -7.30 -5.17 5.58
C ALA A 270 -6.20 -4.66 6.50
N ILE A 271 -5.68 -5.49 7.41
CA ILE A 271 -4.64 -5.05 8.35
C ILE A 271 -3.34 -4.68 7.63
N LEU A 272 -2.98 -5.37 6.53
CA LEU A 272 -1.84 -5.00 5.69
C LEU A 272 -2.07 -3.66 4.97
N ALA A 273 -3.27 -3.42 4.46
CA ALA A 273 -3.60 -2.15 3.81
C ALA A 273 -3.57 -0.98 4.81
N LEU A 274 -4.16 -1.16 6.00
CA LEU A 274 -4.14 -0.15 7.06
C LEU A 274 -2.71 0.12 7.57
N SER A 275 -1.88 -0.93 7.70
CA SER A 275 -0.44 -0.81 8.00
C SER A 275 0.26 0.08 6.98
N ASP A 276 0.12 -0.20 5.68
CA ASP A 276 0.75 0.61 4.63
C ASP A 276 0.24 2.05 4.58
N LEU A 277 -1.04 2.27 4.85
CA LEU A 277 -1.61 3.61 4.94
C LEU A 277 -1.07 4.38 6.16
N SER A 278 -0.70 3.65 7.23
CA SER A 278 -0.15 4.19 8.48
C SER A 278 -0.96 5.39 8.99
N ILE A 279 -2.28 5.22 9.13
CA ILE A 279 -3.19 6.30 9.56
C ILE A 279 -3.36 6.22 11.08
N PRO A 280 -3.09 7.30 11.85
CA PRO A 280 -3.18 7.26 13.32
C PRO A 280 -4.51 6.74 13.88
N SER A 281 -5.64 7.04 13.22
CA SER A 281 -6.97 6.60 13.64
C SER A 281 -7.19 5.08 13.58
N THR A 282 -6.27 4.30 13.00
CA THR A 282 -6.37 2.84 12.90
C THR A 282 -5.71 2.11 14.08
N ARG A 283 -5.11 2.84 15.02
CA ARG A 283 -4.50 2.27 16.23
C ARG A 283 -5.46 1.36 17.02
N PRO A 284 -6.73 1.73 17.29
CA PRO A 284 -7.66 0.85 18.00
C PRO A 284 -7.91 -0.49 17.28
N MET A 285 -7.84 -0.48 15.95
CA MET A 285 -7.99 -1.70 15.15
C MET A 285 -6.75 -2.60 15.29
N ALA A 286 -5.56 -2.00 15.30
CA ALA A 286 -4.34 -2.74 15.58
C ALA A 286 -4.43 -3.44 16.95
N HIS A 287 -4.90 -2.73 17.98
CA HIS A 287 -5.13 -3.28 19.32
C HIS A 287 -6.04 -4.49 19.31
N ALA A 288 -7.21 -4.39 18.66
CA ALA A 288 -8.19 -5.47 18.59
C ALA A 288 -7.66 -6.77 17.96
N HIS A 289 -6.67 -6.67 17.06
CA HIS A 289 -6.12 -7.81 16.33
C HIS A 289 -4.75 -8.29 16.84
N LEU A 290 -4.22 -7.76 17.95
CA LEU A 290 -2.94 -8.20 18.52
C LEU A 290 -2.92 -9.68 18.95
N ALA A 291 -4.08 -10.24 19.27
CA ALA A 291 -4.26 -11.65 19.65
C ALA A 291 -5.17 -12.42 18.66
N ASP A 292 -5.24 -11.98 17.40
CA ASP A 292 -6.04 -12.65 16.37
C ASP A 292 -5.64 -14.14 16.23
N SER A 293 -6.65 -14.97 15.96
CA SER A 293 -6.47 -16.37 15.59
C SER A 293 -5.51 -16.55 14.40
N CYS A 294 -5.55 -15.62 13.43
CA CYS A 294 -4.65 -15.58 12.28
C CYS A 294 -3.31 -14.94 12.68
N ASP A 295 -2.26 -15.75 12.84
CA ASP A 295 -0.94 -15.27 13.28
C ASP A 295 -0.34 -14.22 12.33
N ALA A 296 -0.66 -14.29 11.04
CA ALA A 296 -0.23 -13.29 10.07
C ALA A 296 -0.90 -11.93 10.34
N ALA A 297 -2.20 -11.92 10.67
CA ALA A 297 -2.91 -10.69 11.01
C ALA A 297 -2.37 -10.07 12.30
N ALA A 298 -2.11 -10.88 13.33
CA ALA A 298 -1.55 -10.41 14.59
C ALA A 298 -0.13 -9.82 14.44
N ARG A 299 0.74 -10.46 13.65
CA ARG A 299 2.06 -9.90 13.32
C ARG A 299 1.96 -8.57 12.56
N THR A 300 0.99 -8.46 11.65
CA THR A 300 0.76 -7.20 10.93
C THR A 300 0.19 -6.11 11.83
N ALA A 301 -0.75 -6.43 12.72
CA ALA A 301 -1.28 -5.49 13.71
C ALA A 301 -0.16 -4.91 14.59
N LYS A 302 0.77 -5.77 15.03
CA LYS A 302 2.01 -5.36 15.70
C LYS A 302 2.84 -4.38 14.84
N THR A 303 2.99 -4.70 13.55
CA THR A 303 3.78 -3.89 12.61
C THR A 303 3.15 -2.52 12.40
N LEU A 304 1.82 -2.45 12.33
CA LEU A 304 1.06 -1.22 12.27
C LEU A 304 1.31 -0.35 13.51
N LEU A 305 1.28 -0.89 14.74
CA LEU A 305 1.61 -0.10 15.94
C LEU A 305 3.03 0.50 15.89
N HIS A 306 4.02 -0.28 15.48
CA HIS A 306 5.38 0.24 15.31
C HIS A 306 5.44 1.37 14.27
N GLN A 307 4.68 1.27 13.17
CA GLN A 307 4.63 2.30 12.13
C GLN A 307 3.90 3.56 12.57
N LEU A 308 2.92 3.44 13.47
CA LEU A 308 2.23 4.58 14.07
C LEU A 308 3.05 5.26 15.19
N GLY A 309 4.18 4.65 15.57
CA GLY A 309 4.93 5.02 16.76
C GLY A 309 4.31 4.39 18.00
N LEU A 310 5.12 3.71 18.82
CA LEU A 310 4.65 3.14 20.07
C LEU A 310 4.34 4.26 21.07
N SER A 311 3.30 4.09 21.87
CA SER A 311 2.89 5.05 22.89
C SER A 311 2.39 4.35 24.15
N VAL A 312 2.35 5.06 25.27
CA VAL A 312 1.83 4.57 26.56
C VAL A 312 0.41 3.97 26.48
N GLU A 313 -0.44 4.46 25.56
CA GLU A 313 -1.78 3.92 25.33
C GLU A 313 -1.78 2.49 24.76
N ASP A 314 -0.66 2.03 24.19
CA ASP A 314 -0.54 0.65 23.67
C ASP A 314 -0.33 -0.39 24.78
N VAL A 315 0.11 0.03 25.97
CA VAL A 315 0.56 -0.88 27.03
C VAL A 315 -0.58 -1.80 27.51
N ALA A 316 -1.76 -1.24 27.77
CA ALA A 316 -2.90 -2.03 28.25
C ALA A 316 -3.40 -3.03 27.19
N PRO A 317 -3.67 -2.63 25.93
CA PRO A 317 -4.03 -3.58 24.88
C PRO A 317 -3.00 -4.68 24.63
N ILE A 318 -1.70 -4.36 24.69
CA ILE A 318 -0.62 -5.34 24.55
C ILE A 318 -0.63 -6.34 25.71
N THR A 319 -0.81 -5.85 26.94
CA THR A 319 -0.92 -6.69 28.15
C THR A 319 -2.10 -7.65 28.02
N GLU A 320 -3.29 -7.15 27.66
CA GLU A 320 -4.49 -7.96 27.45
C GLU A 320 -4.30 -9.01 26.33
N ALA A 321 -3.62 -8.63 25.24
CA ALA A 321 -3.30 -9.55 24.15
C ALA A 321 -2.38 -10.69 24.60
N ILE A 322 -1.34 -10.40 25.40
CA ILE A 322 -0.44 -11.43 25.96
C ILE A 322 -1.24 -12.41 26.84
N GLU A 323 -2.13 -11.91 27.70
CA GLU A 323 -2.98 -12.76 28.54
C GLU A 323 -3.98 -13.59 27.73
N ALA A 324 -4.51 -13.05 26.63
CA ALA A 324 -5.35 -13.79 25.71
C ALA A 324 -4.57 -14.92 25.02
N LEU A 325 -3.34 -14.67 24.57
CA LEU A 325 -2.46 -15.68 23.97
C LEU A 325 -2.08 -16.78 24.97
N GLU A 326 -1.82 -16.41 26.23
CA GLU A 326 -1.57 -17.36 27.32
C GLU A 326 -2.77 -18.30 27.53
N ARG A 327 -3.98 -17.73 27.63
CA ARG A 327 -5.23 -18.52 27.76
C ARG A 327 -5.46 -19.43 26.55
N GLN A 328 -5.22 -18.93 25.33
CA GLN A 328 -5.35 -19.72 24.11
C GLN A 328 -4.37 -20.90 24.09
N ALA A 329 -3.11 -20.69 24.51
CA ALA A 329 -2.08 -21.72 24.58
C ALA A 329 -2.40 -22.79 25.63
N GLN A 330 -3.09 -22.43 26.72
CA GLN A 330 -3.53 -23.38 27.75
C GLN A 330 -4.77 -24.19 27.35
N ALA A 331 -5.73 -23.56 26.64
CA ALA A 331 -7.00 -24.20 26.27
C ALA A 331 -6.87 -25.21 25.12
N LYS A 332 -5.95 -24.96 24.18
CA LYS A 332 -5.69 -25.86 23.06
C LYS A 332 -4.36 -26.55 23.33
N GLY A 333 -4.37 -27.85 23.61
CA GLY A 333 -3.17 -28.69 23.65
C GLY A 333 -2.41 -28.80 22.31
N ALA A 334 -2.54 -27.82 21.41
CA ALA A 334 -1.93 -27.74 20.09
C ALA A 334 -1.43 -26.30 19.79
N ASP A 335 -0.23 -26.27 19.19
CA ASP A 335 0.61 -25.15 18.73
C ASP A 335 0.89 -24.00 19.73
N CYS A 336 1.37 -24.38 20.93
CA CYS A 336 1.96 -23.46 21.91
C CYS A 336 3.03 -22.55 21.25
N ARG A 337 3.72 -23.02 20.20
CA ARG A 337 4.85 -22.35 19.54
C ARG A 337 4.51 -21.02 18.90
N ALA A 338 3.49 -20.98 18.07
CA ALA A 338 3.12 -19.73 17.40
C ALA A 338 2.64 -18.66 18.40
N LYS A 339 1.90 -19.07 19.42
CA LYS A 339 1.33 -18.17 20.44
C LYS A 339 2.38 -17.59 21.37
N TRP A 340 3.34 -18.39 21.86
CA TRP A 340 4.42 -17.81 22.67
C TRP A 340 5.41 -16.99 21.83
N ALA A 341 5.62 -17.31 20.54
CA ALA A 341 6.47 -16.49 19.67
C ALA A 341 5.88 -15.08 19.46
N LEU A 342 4.57 -15.00 19.26
CA LEU A 342 3.85 -13.73 19.18
C LEU A 342 3.89 -12.99 20.52
N ALA A 343 3.62 -13.67 21.64
CA ALA A 343 3.68 -13.06 22.97
C ALA A 343 5.09 -12.54 23.31
N ASN A 344 6.15 -13.29 23.00
CA ASN A 344 7.54 -12.82 23.13
C ASN A 344 7.78 -11.53 22.36
N SER A 345 7.26 -11.47 21.13
CA SER A 345 7.36 -10.31 20.27
C SER A 345 6.56 -9.09 20.81
N LEU A 346 5.48 -9.32 21.54
CA LEU A 346 4.71 -8.28 22.25
C LEU A 346 5.43 -7.82 23.53
N VAL A 347 6.05 -8.72 24.28
CA VAL A 347 6.90 -8.36 25.42
C VAL A 347 8.08 -7.48 24.99
N SER A 348 8.68 -7.74 23.82
CA SER A 348 9.71 -6.85 23.25
C SER A 348 9.21 -5.42 22.99
N ILE A 349 7.90 -5.22 22.74
CA ILE A 349 7.34 -3.88 22.60
C ILE A 349 7.29 -3.19 23.96
N LEU A 350 6.82 -3.89 25.00
CA LEU A 350 6.79 -3.36 26.37
C LEU A 350 8.20 -3.01 26.86
N GLU A 351 9.19 -3.86 26.54
CA GLU A 351 10.62 -3.57 26.78
C GLU A 351 11.08 -2.29 26.08
N ALA A 352 10.71 -2.10 24.80
CA ALA A 352 11.09 -0.91 24.03
C ALA A 352 10.42 0.39 24.53
N LEU A 353 9.21 0.29 25.09
CA LEU A 353 8.52 1.40 25.75
C LEU A 353 9.21 1.81 27.08
N GLY A 354 10.01 0.93 27.67
CA GLY A 354 10.77 1.21 28.88
C GLY A 354 9.87 1.73 30.00
N PRO A 355 10.21 2.84 30.68
CA PRO A 355 9.41 3.37 31.80
C PRO A 355 7.94 3.63 31.48
N GLU A 356 7.58 3.90 30.22
CA GLU A 356 6.18 4.11 29.83
C GLU A 356 5.33 2.84 30.00
N ALA A 357 5.95 1.66 30.06
CA ALA A 357 5.27 0.37 30.28
C ALA A 357 5.16 -0.04 31.76
N GLU A 358 5.30 0.89 32.72
CA GLU A 358 5.22 0.59 34.17
C GLU A 358 3.95 -0.19 34.57
N SER A 359 2.80 0.12 33.95
CA SER A 359 1.54 -0.57 34.24
C SER A 359 1.53 -2.05 33.83
N ALA A 360 2.48 -2.51 33.00
CA ALA A 360 2.66 -3.91 32.63
C ALA A 360 3.49 -4.73 33.63
N ILE A 361 4.13 -4.10 34.64
CA ILE A 361 4.97 -4.78 35.64
C ILE A 361 4.26 -5.98 36.30
N PRO A 362 2.97 -5.92 36.69
CA PRO A 362 2.29 -7.07 37.30
C PRO A 362 2.24 -8.29 36.37
N LEU A 363 1.94 -8.08 35.09
CA LEU A 363 1.94 -9.15 34.08
C LEU A 363 3.35 -9.72 33.89
N LEU A 364 4.34 -8.85 33.69
CA LEU A 364 5.72 -9.28 33.43
C LEU A 364 6.32 -10.03 34.61
N THR A 365 6.01 -9.61 35.85
CA THR A 365 6.41 -10.31 37.08
C THR A 365 5.79 -11.71 37.14
N ARG A 366 4.50 -11.83 36.80
CA ARG A 366 3.82 -13.14 36.73
C ARG A 366 4.48 -14.05 35.68
N LEU A 367 4.79 -13.54 34.49
CA LEU A 367 5.45 -14.32 33.44
C LEU A 367 6.90 -14.71 33.82
N ALA A 368 7.59 -13.84 34.56
CA ALA A 368 8.95 -14.05 35.02
C ALA A 368 9.06 -15.08 36.16
N THR A 369 8.10 -15.07 37.10
CA THR A 369 8.19 -15.80 38.38
C THR A 369 7.12 -16.88 38.57
N GLY A 370 6.12 -16.92 37.69
CA GLY A 370 5.01 -17.86 37.77
C GLY A 370 5.42 -19.32 37.55
N PRO A 371 4.53 -20.27 37.88
CA PRO A 371 4.82 -21.70 37.73
C PRO A 371 5.18 -22.04 36.27
N PRO A 372 6.17 -22.92 36.07
CA PRO A 372 6.66 -23.28 34.74
C PRO A 372 5.58 -23.99 33.94
N ASN A 373 5.40 -23.56 32.69
CA ASN A 373 4.59 -24.22 31.67
C ASN A 373 5.17 -23.93 30.28
N CYS A 374 4.66 -24.60 29.23
CA CYS A 374 5.19 -24.47 27.86
C CYS A 374 5.24 -23.02 27.35
N PHE A 375 4.36 -22.16 27.86
CA PHE A 375 4.24 -20.76 27.47
C PHE A 375 5.16 -19.86 28.31
N SER A 376 5.06 -19.94 29.64
CA SER A 376 5.83 -19.10 30.56
C SER A 376 7.34 -19.39 30.48
N ASP A 377 7.75 -20.64 30.29
CA ASP A 377 9.19 -20.98 30.18
C ASP A 377 9.85 -20.37 28.94
N GLN A 378 9.10 -20.20 27.84
CA GLN A 378 9.62 -19.61 26.60
C GLN A 378 9.65 -18.08 26.63
N ILE A 379 8.84 -17.46 27.49
CA ILE A 379 8.70 -15.99 27.57
C ILE A 379 9.48 -15.40 28.75
N ARG A 380 9.74 -16.20 29.80
CA ARG A 380 10.43 -15.78 31.02
C ARG A 380 11.72 -14.97 30.79
N PRO A 381 12.65 -15.36 29.90
CA PRO A 381 13.84 -14.55 29.64
C PRO A 381 13.48 -13.13 29.19
N LYS A 382 12.52 -13.02 28.26
CA LYS A 382 12.11 -11.74 27.69
C LYS A 382 11.33 -10.87 28.68
N ALA A 383 10.52 -11.49 29.53
CA ALA A 383 9.84 -10.80 30.61
C ALA A 383 10.82 -10.19 31.63
N ASN A 384 11.91 -10.90 31.95
CA ASN A 384 12.98 -10.36 32.82
C ASN A 384 13.70 -9.17 32.17
N ASP A 385 14.04 -9.28 30.88
CA ASP A 385 14.65 -8.17 30.14
C ASP A 385 13.75 -6.93 30.14
N ALA A 386 12.45 -7.10 29.88
CA ALA A 386 11.47 -6.02 29.92
C ALA A 386 11.36 -5.37 31.32
N LEU A 387 11.29 -6.17 32.39
CA LEU A 387 11.28 -5.66 33.77
C LEU A 387 12.53 -4.82 34.08
N ALA A 388 13.70 -5.28 33.63
CA ALA A 388 14.95 -4.54 33.80
C ALA A 388 14.92 -3.20 33.04
N ALA A 389 14.44 -3.19 31.79
CA ALA A 389 14.33 -1.97 30.98
C ALA A 389 13.38 -0.93 31.61
N ILE A 390 12.20 -1.37 32.06
CA ILE A 390 11.22 -0.51 32.74
C ILE A 390 11.82 0.07 34.03
N SER A 391 12.50 -0.76 34.83
CA SER A 391 13.05 -0.36 36.14
C SER A 391 14.30 0.53 36.03
N ALA A 392 15.05 0.43 34.93
CA ALA A 392 16.30 1.15 34.76
C ALA A 392 16.12 2.64 34.42
N GLY A 393 14.90 3.10 34.11
CA GLY A 393 14.69 4.49 33.65
C GLY A 393 15.36 4.79 32.30
N LEU A 394 15.86 3.77 31.60
CA LEU A 394 16.62 3.92 30.37
C LEU A 394 15.64 4.10 29.20
N VAL A 395 15.56 5.31 28.66
CA VAL A 395 14.96 5.56 27.35
C VAL A 395 15.92 4.99 26.28
N PRO A 396 15.58 3.92 25.56
CA PRO A 396 16.40 3.45 24.45
C PRO A 396 16.02 4.29 23.22
N GLY A 397 16.70 5.42 22.99
CA GLY A 397 16.43 6.20 21.77
C GLY A 397 17.09 7.57 21.60
N SER A 398 17.80 8.12 22.59
CA SER A 398 18.45 9.43 22.43
C SER A 398 19.97 9.32 22.31
N ALA A 399 20.46 9.06 21.10
CA ALA A 399 21.80 9.42 20.62
C ALA A 399 21.73 9.61 19.07
N PRO A 400 22.53 10.53 18.50
CA PRO A 400 22.21 11.31 17.29
C PRO A 400 22.12 10.54 15.97
#